data_AF-A0A6J6FDN5-F1
#
_entry.id   AF-A0A6J6FDN5-F1
#
_cell.length_a   1.000
_cell.length_b   1.000
_cell.length_c   1.000
_cell.angle_alpha   90.00
_cell.angle_beta   90.00
_cell.angle_gamma   90.00
#
_symmetry.space_group_name_H-M   'P 1'
#
loop_
_entity.id
_entity.type
_entity.pdbx_description
1 polymer ?
#
loop_
_entity_poly.entity_id
_entity_poly.type
_entity_poly.pdbx_seq_one_letter_code
_entity_poly.pdbx_strand_id
1 'polypeptide(L)'
;MLLELLDDRGTLETLARSREEYATRRRTVVEILNRRDVHTTGTDGINLWVRVANERSALMALAAQGIGAAPGEPFLVLDHPDSLRVTVGLLGPNSDIVGVAEAIASAAVSSGEARRGQR
;
A
#
# COMPACT_ATOMS: atom_id res chain seq x y z
N MET A 1 -23.13 -8.34 -24.33
CA MET A 1 -23.86 -7.85 -23.12
C MET A 1 -23.05 -8.23 -21.87
N LEU A 2 -23.15 -7.49 -20.75
CA LEU A 2 -22.44 -7.83 -19.49
C LEU A 2 -22.72 -9.28 -19.02
N LEU A 3 -23.93 -9.79 -19.28
CA LEU A 3 -24.31 -11.17 -18.99
C LEU A 3 -23.45 -12.21 -19.71
N GLU A 4 -23.05 -11.94 -20.96
CA GLU A 4 -22.23 -12.88 -21.75
C GLU A 4 -20.79 -12.97 -21.23
N LEU A 5 -20.31 -11.94 -20.51
CA LEU A 5 -18.96 -11.89 -19.95
C LEU A 5 -18.78 -12.77 -18.70
N LEU A 6 -19.88 -13.27 -18.10
CA LEU A 6 -19.80 -14.09 -16.89
C LEU A 6 -19.20 -15.48 -17.17
N ASP A 7 -19.50 -16.05 -18.33
CA ASP A 7 -19.02 -17.38 -18.76
C ASP A 7 -18.04 -17.31 -19.96
N ASP A 8 -17.78 -16.10 -20.47
CA ASP A 8 -16.84 -15.91 -21.57
C ASP A 8 -15.41 -16.25 -21.14
N ARG A 9 -14.81 -17.19 -21.85
CA ARG A 9 -13.45 -17.69 -21.57
C ARG A 9 -12.40 -16.58 -21.63
N GLY A 10 -12.51 -15.66 -22.60
CA GLY A 10 -11.56 -14.56 -22.75
C GLY A 10 -11.58 -13.59 -21.56
N THR A 11 -12.77 -13.35 -21.02
CA THR A 11 -12.98 -12.55 -19.82
C THR A 11 -12.36 -13.23 -18.59
N LEU A 12 -12.60 -14.53 -18.41
CA LEU A 12 -12.02 -15.31 -17.31
C LEU A 12 -10.49 -15.34 -17.38
N GLU A 13 -9.90 -15.52 -18.56
CA GLU A 13 -8.46 -15.49 -18.78
C GLU A 13 -7.85 -14.11 -18.48
N THR A 14 -8.56 -13.04 -18.83
CA THR A 14 -8.14 -11.65 -18.53
C THR A 14 -8.14 -11.40 -17.02
N LEU A 15 -9.20 -11.82 -16.31
CA LEU A 15 -9.28 -11.71 -14.85
C LEU A 15 -8.19 -12.49 -14.14
N ALA A 16 -7.88 -13.71 -14.62
CA ALA A 16 -6.79 -14.52 -14.08
C ALA A 16 -5.44 -13.80 -14.20
N ARG A 17 -5.13 -13.24 -15.37
CA ARG A 17 -3.91 -12.46 -15.60
C ARG A 17 -3.85 -11.22 -14.70
N SER A 18 -4.93 -10.45 -14.60
CA SER A 18 -4.99 -9.29 -13.71
C SER A 18 -4.77 -9.67 -12.23
N ARG A 19 -5.32 -10.81 -11.78
CA ARG A 19 -5.10 -11.33 -10.42
C ARG A 19 -3.62 -11.62 -10.17
N GLU A 20 -2.94 -12.26 -11.11
CA GLU A 20 -1.49 -12.55 -11.01
C GLU A 20 -0.64 -11.27 -10.98
N GLU A 21 -0.97 -10.30 -11.80
CA GLU A 21 -0.28 -9.00 -11.83
C GLU A 21 -0.44 -8.26 -10.49
N TYR A 22 -1.67 -8.16 -9.96
CA TYR A 22 -1.92 -7.52 -8.67
C TYR A 22 -1.22 -8.26 -7.52
N ALA A 23 -1.24 -9.59 -7.53
CA ALA A 23 -0.55 -10.39 -6.53
C ALA A 23 0.97 -10.17 -6.56
N THR A 24 1.56 -10.08 -7.76
CA THR A 24 3.00 -9.84 -7.93
C THR A 24 3.40 -8.46 -7.42
N ARG A 25 2.68 -7.40 -7.83
CA ARG A 25 2.92 -6.02 -7.37
C ARG A 25 2.83 -5.92 -5.85
N ARG A 26 1.76 -6.48 -5.27
CA ARG A 26 1.56 -6.50 -3.82
C ARG A 26 2.71 -7.20 -3.11
N ARG A 27 3.13 -8.37 -3.61
CA ARG A 27 4.22 -9.15 -3.02
C ARG A 27 5.52 -8.36 -2.97
N THR A 28 5.89 -7.71 -4.08
CA THR A 28 7.10 -6.88 -4.15
C THR A 28 7.08 -5.75 -3.12
N VAL A 29 5.96 -5.03 -2.99
CA VAL A 29 5.83 -3.96 -1.99
C VAL A 29 5.93 -4.52 -0.57
N VAL A 30 5.21 -5.61 -0.26
CA VAL A 30 5.22 -6.24 1.06
C VAL A 30 6.61 -6.75 1.43
N GLU A 31 7.34 -7.36 0.50
CA GLU A 31 8.72 -7.81 0.73
C GLU A 31 9.65 -6.65 1.09
N ILE A 32 9.54 -5.52 0.40
CA ILE A 32 10.32 -4.32 0.69
C ILE A 32 9.98 -3.76 2.08
N LEU A 33 8.69 -3.64 2.41
CA LEU A 33 8.24 -3.13 3.70
C LEU A 33 8.65 -4.05 4.86
N ASN A 34 8.55 -5.36 4.69
CA ASN A 34 8.99 -6.34 5.69
C ASN A 34 10.50 -6.26 5.94
N ARG A 35 11.33 -6.03 4.91
CA ARG A 35 12.78 -5.83 5.08
C ARG A 35 13.14 -4.58 5.87
N ARG A 36 12.19 -3.64 6.01
CA ARG A 36 12.33 -2.39 6.78
C ARG A 36 11.59 -2.45 8.12
N ASP A 37 11.17 -3.63 8.57
CA ASP A 37 10.38 -3.86 9.78
C ASP A 37 9.04 -3.10 9.82
N VAL A 38 8.49 -2.77 8.64
CA VAL A 38 7.20 -2.11 8.51
C VAL A 38 6.09 -3.14 8.38
N HIS A 39 5.22 -3.20 9.39
CA HIS A 39 4.12 -4.14 9.41
C HIS A 39 3.00 -3.75 8.44
N THR A 40 2.53 -4.73 7.67
CA THR A 40 1.42 -4.54 6.72
C THR A 40 0.33 -5.58 6.88
N THR A 41 -0.92 -5.19 6.64
CA THR A 41 -2.06 -6.11 6.54
C THR A 41 -2.79 -5.94 5.20
N GLY A 42 -3.50 -6.98 4.75
CA GLY A 42 -4.14 -7.06 3.44
C GLY A 42 -3.53 -8.16 2.58
N THR A 43 -4.19 -9.32 2.57
CA THR A 43 -3.71 -10.53 1.88
C THR A 43 -4.27 -10.69 0.47
N ASP A 44 -5.30 -9.94 0.10
CA ASP A 44 -5.86 -9.88 -1.26
C ASP A 44 -6.28 -8.46 -1.68
N GLY A 45 -6.57 -8.29 -2.97
CA GLY A 45 -7.04 -7.04 -3.55
C GLY A 45 -5.94 -6.03 -3.88
N ILE A 46 -6.37 -4.80 -4.13
CA ILE A 46 -5.54 -3.70 -4.64
C ILE A 46 -5.02 -2.77 -3.53
N ASN A 47 -5.50 -2.94 -2.30
CA ASN A 47 -5.17 -2.10 -1.15
C ASN A 47 -4.25 -2.83 -0.17
N LEU A 48 -3.31 -2.09 0.40
CA LEU A 48 -2.43 -2.52 1.48
C LEU A 48 -2.60 -1.56 2.66
N TRP A 49 -2.67 -2.10 3.86
CA TRP A 49 -2.65 -1.33 5.10
C TRP A 49 -1.25 -1.34 5.67
N VAL A 50 -0.67 -0.18 5.88
CA VAL A 50 0.72 -0.02 6.33
C VAL A 50 0.70 0.65 7.70
N ARG A 51 1.19 -0.04 8.74
CA ARG A 51 1.30 0.58 10.07
C ARG A 51 2.34 1.70 10.04
N VAL A 52 2.00 2.84 10.64
CA VAL A 52 2.88 4.01 10.71
C VAL A 52 2.97 4.54 12.14
N ALA A 53 4.04 5.26 12.45
CA ALA A 53 4.20 5.85 13.78
C ALA A 53 3.31 7.10 14.01
N ASN A 54 2.93 7.79 12.94
CA ASN A 54 1.94 8.86 12.95
C ASN A 54 1.33 9.05 11.55
N GLU A 55 0.00 8.97 11.42
CA GLU A 55 -0.66 9.06 10.10
C GLU A 55 -0.41 10.38 9.39
N ARG A 56 -0.53 11.51 10.11
CA ARG A 56 -0.39 12.85 9.53
C ARG A 56 1.02 13.08 8.99
N SER A 57 2.05 12.77 9.78
CA SER A 57 3.44 12.93 9.36
C SER A 57 3.79 12.05 8.16
N ALA A 58 3.32 10.80 8.15
CA ALA A 58 3.55 9.89 7.03
C ALA A 58 2.86 10.37 5.74
N LEU A 59 1.61 10.85 5.82
CA LEU A 59 0.90 11.43 4.67
C LEU A 59 1.64 12.64 4.09
N MET A 60 2.15 13.53 4.95
CA MET A 60 2.91 14.71 4.49
C MET A 60 4.22 14.30 3.81
N ALA A 61 4.95 13.32 4.38
CA ALA A 61 6.20 12.82 3.80
C ALA A 61 6.00 12.15 2.43
N LEU A 62 4.89 11.43 2.25
CA LEU A 62 4.52 10.82 0.97
C LEU A 62 4.04 11.86 -0.05
N ALA A 63 3.21 12.81 0.36
CA ALA A 63 2.74 13.89 -0.50
C ALA A 63 3.89 14.74 -1.05
N ALA A 64 4.91 15.02 -0.22
CA ALA A 64 6.13 15.73 -0.65
C ALA A 64 6.92 14.99 -1.74
N GLN A 65 6.75 13.68 -1.85
CA GLN A 65 7.34 12.82 -2.89
C GLN A 65 6.38 12.53 -4.04
N GLY A 66 5.21 13.19 -4.07
CA GLY A 66 4.19 12.97 -5.10
C GLY A 66 3.43 11.65 -4.97
N ILE A 67 3.49 10.99 -3.80
CA ILE A 67 2.84 9.70 -3.55
C ILE A 67 1.53 9.94 -2.78
N GLY A 68 0.42 9.51 -3.39
CA GLY A 68 -0.90 9.54 -2.76
C GLY A 68 -1.17 8.33 -1.86
N ALA A 69 -1.68 8.58 -0.65
CA ALA A 69 -2.17 7.56 0.27
C ALA A 69 -3.37 8.12 1.04
N ALA A 70 -4.15 7.25 1.69
CA ALA A 70 -5.25 7.66 2.57
C ALA A 70 -4.94 7.34 4.04
N PRO A 71 -5.38 8.16 5.00
CA PRO A 71 -5.30 7.82 6.42
C PRO A 71 -6.14 6.57 6.72
N GLY A 72 -5.76 5.85 7.77
CA GLY A 72 -6.43 4.65 8.23
C GLY A 72 -7.65 4.95 9.10
N GLU A 73 -7.58 6.02 9.89
CA GLU A 73 -8.62 6.48 10.83
C GLU A 73 -10.06 6.40 10.28
N PRO A 74 -10.38 6.86 9.05
CA PRO A 74 -11.75 6.83 8.54
C PRO A 74 -12.33 5.42 8.30
N PHE A 75 -11.49 4.37 8.36
CA PHE A 75 -11.87 2.98 8.10
C PHE A 75 -11.82 2.10 9.36
N LEU A 76 -11.53 2.69 10.53
CA LEU A 76 -11.43 1.95 11.79
C LEU A 76 -12.82 1.64 12.36
N VAL A 77 -13.02 0.38 12.71
CA VAL A 77 -14.21 -0.10 13.46
C VAL A 77 -13.90 -0.20 14.96
N LEU A 78 -12.64 -0.47 15.29
CA LEU A 78 -12.12 -0.59 16.65
C LEU A 78 -10.79 0.17 16.75
N ASP A 79 -10.37 0.45 17.97
CA ASP A 79 -9.10 1.11 18.24
C ASP A 79 -7.93 0.25 17.68
N HIS A 80 -7.08 0.88 16.87
CA HIS A 80 -6.01 0.21 16.13
C HIS A 80 -4.84 1.18 15.97
N PRO A 81 -3.57 0.70 15.95
CA PRO A 81 -2.43 1.54 15.60
C PRO A 81 -2.63 2.31 14.29
N ASP A 82 -2.16 3.56 14.28
CA ASP A 82 -2.03 4.44 13.11
C ASP A 82 -1.60 3.65 11.86
N SER A 83 -2.32 3.84 10.76
CA SER A 83 -2.05 3.13 9.53
C SER A 83 -2.37 3.97 8.29
N LEU A 84 -1.73 3.65 7.18
CA LEU A 84 -2.08 4.21 5.88
C LEU A 84 -2.71 3.14 5.00
N ARG A 85 -3.75 3.52 4.26
CA ARG A 85 -4.28 2.74 3.15
C ARG A 85 -3.59 3.15 1.87
N VAL A 86 -2.91 2.21 1.24
CA VAL A 86 -2.15 2.41 0.00
C VAL A 86 -2.73 1.53 -1.11
N THR A 87 -3.06 2.13 -2.26
CA THR A 87 -3.53 1.38 -3.44
C THR A 87 -2.35 0.96 -4.31
N VAL A 88 -1.82 -0.25 -4.08
CA VAL A 88 -0.67 -0.78 -4.83
C VAL A 88 -1.07 -1.37 -6.19
N GLY A 89 -2.35 -1.66 -6.42
CA GLY A 89 -2.84 -2.21 -7.70
C GLY A 89 -2.62 -1.29 -8.91
N LEU A 90 -2.51 0.02 -8.69
CA LEU A 90 -2.27 1.03 -9.73
C LEU A 90 -0.81 1.12 -10.18
N LEU A 91 0.12 0.51 -9.43
CA LEU A 91 1.52 0.48 -9.82
C LEU A 91 1.68 -0.43 -11.05
N GLY A 92 2.00 0.15 -12.20
CA GLY A 92 2.12 -0.57 -13.47
C GLY A 92 3.54 -1.07 -13.74
N PRO A 93 3.77 -1.71 -14.91
CA PRO A 93 5.11 -2.16 -15.33
C PRO A 93 6.15 -1.03 -15.42
N ASN A 94 5.69 0.20 -15.65
CA ASN A 94 6.55 1.38 -15.78
C ASN A 94 6.65 2.19 -14.48
N SER A 95 5.97 1.76 -13.41
CA SER A 95 6.04 2.42 -12.12
C SER A 95 7.32 2.01 -11.39
N ASP A 96 7.97 2.95 -10.71
CA ASP A 96 9.04 2.65 -9.79
C ASP A 96 8.50 2.03 -8.49
N ILE A 97 8.11 0.75 -8.57
CA ILE A 97 7.54 0.01 -7.43
C ILE A 97 8.51 0.00 -6.25
N VAL A 98 9.82 -0.11 -6.53
CA VAL A 98 10.85 -0.17 -5.50
C VAL A 98 10.97 1.18 -4.80
N GLY A 99 11.13 2.27 -5.54
CA GLY A 99 11.21 3.61 -4.97
C GLY A 99 9.95 4.00 -4.19
N VAL A 100 8.76 3.66 -4.71
CA VAL A 100 7.51 3.89 -3.98
C VAL A 100 7.45 3.10 -2.68
N ALA A 101 7.82 1.81 -2.69
CA ALA A 101 7.81 0.99 -1.48
C ALA A 101 8.85 1.47 -0.43
N GLU A 102 10.01 1.92 -0.87
CA GLU A 102 11.05 2.50 0.00
C GLU A 102 10.58 3.84 0.61
N ALA A 103 9.90 4.68 -0.18
CA ALA A 103 9.29 5.93 0.31
C ALA A 103 8.21 5.65 1.37
N ILE A 104 7.37 4.64 1.15
CA ILE A 104 6.37 4.18 2.13
C ILE A 104 7.06 3.69 3.41
N ALA A 105 8.11 2.88 3.29
CA ALA A 105 8.85 2.39 4.44
C ALA A 105 9.44 3.53 5.29
N SER A 106 10.08 4.49 4.61
CA SER A 106 10.66 5.67 5.25
C SER A 106 9.59 6.51 5.97
N ALA A 107 8.47 6.79 5.29
CA ALA A 107 7.36 7.55 5.87
C ALA A 107 6.74 6.85 7.08
N ALA A 108 6.69 5.52 7.10
CA ALA A 108 6.15 4.74 8.21
C ALA A 108 6.94 4.91 9.51
N VAL A 109 8.27 5.06 9.44
CA VAL A 109 9.16 5.13 10.60
C VAL A 109 9.51 6.56 11.03
N SER A 110 9.36 7.55 10.13
CA SER A 110 9.88 8.92 10.29
C SER A 110 9.33 9.73 11.48
N SER A 111 8.31 9.25 12.18
CA SER A 111 7.72 9.99 13.31
C SER A 111 8.36 9.69 14.68
N GLY A 112 9.39 8.82 14.69
CA GLY A 112 10.13 8.41 15.89
C GLY A 112 11.39 9.22 16.20
N GLU A 113 11.94 10.00 15.26
CA GLU A 113 13.21 10.72 15.47
C GLU A 113 13.02 12.16 15.98
N ALA A 114 12.01 12.88 15.50
CA ALA A 114 11.76 14.27 15.89
C ALA A 114 11.45 14.46 17.40
N ARG A 115 10.99 13.41 18.10
CA ARG A 115 10.72 13.45 19.56
C ARG A 115 11.86 12.92 20.43
N ARG A 116 12.90 12.28 19.86
CA ARG A 116 14.04 11.73 20.62
C ARG A 116 15.20 12.71 20.80
N GLY A 117 15.26 13.78 20.02
CA GLY A 117 16.30 14.82 20.13
C GLY A 117 15.97 16.01 21.05
N GLN A 118 14.91 15.93 21.87
CA GLN A 118 14.40 17.06 22.65
C GLN A 118 14.19 16.75 24.14
N ARG A 119 14.99 15.82 24.69
CA ARG A 119 15.02 15.50 26.13
C ARG A 119 16.43 15.60 26.67
#